data_AF-D8QY06-F1
#
_entry.id   AF-D8QY06-F1
#
_cell.length_a   1.000
_cell.length_b   1.000
_cell.length_c   1.000
_cell.angle_alpha   90.00
_cell.angle_beta   90.00
_cell.angle_gamma   90.00
#
_symmetry.space_group_name_H-M   'P 1'
#
loop_
_entity.id
_entity.type
_entity.pdbx_description
1 polymer ?
#
loop_
_entity_poly.entity_id
_entity_poly.type
_entity_poly.pdbx_seq_one_letter_code
_entity_poly.pdbx_strand_id
1 'polypeptide(L)' 'VQSLIEQCLLLNMNCDECVDALSTHSNVKPFVIPAVWNELKKENKSFFTAYEKHQE' A
#
# COMPACT_ATOMS: atom_id res chain seq x y z
N VAL A 1 -12.14 9.45 -5.61
CA VAL A 1 -11.12 8.41 -5.88
C VAL A 1 -10.40 8.19 -4.57
N GLN A 2 -10.95 7.31 -3.75
CA GLN A 2 -10.39 6.89 -2.47
C GLN A 2 -9.30 5.88 -2.82
N SER A 3 -8.03 6.17 -2.50
CA SER A 3 -6.90 5.40 -3.01
C SER A 3 -7.01 3.97 -2.50
N LEU A 4 -7.01 2.99 -3.39
CA LEU A 4 -7.04 1.57 -3.05
C LEU A 4 -5.89 1.17 -2.09
N ILE A 5 -4.78 1.91 -2.13
CA ILE A 5 -3.68 1.80 -1.16
C ILE A 5 -4.08 2.27 0.25
N GLU A 6 -4.93 3.27 0.40
CA GLU A 6 -5.47 3.64 1.73
C GLU A 6 -6.28 2.48 2.32
N GLN A 7 -7.04 1.74 1.51
CA GLN A 7 -7.74 0.55 1.99
C GLN A 7 -6.76 -0.55 2.40
N CYS A 8 -5.69 -0.80 1.63
CA CYS A 8 -4.63 -1.73 2.03
C CYS A 8 -4.00 -1.30 3.37
N LEU A 9 -3.70 -0.01 3.51
CA LEU A 9 -3.11 0.55 4.73
C LEU A 9 -4.05 0.38 5.93
N LEU A 10 -5.35 0.66 5.76
CA LEU A 10 -6.37 0.45 6.78
C LEU A 10 -6.55 -1.03 7.16
N LEU A 11 -6.34 -1.93 6.21
CA LEU A 11 -6.40 -3.38 6.42
C LEU A 11 -5.09 -3.95 7.00
N ASN A 12 -4.11 -3.11 7.34
CA ASN A 12 -2.81 -3.55 7.83
C ASN A 12 -2.07 -4.49 6.86
N MET A 13 -2.30 -4.31 5.56
CA MET A 13 -1.64 -5.13 4.52
C MET A 13 -0.26 -4.59 4.20
N ASN A 14 0.68 -5.51 3.96
CA ASN A 14 1.97 -5.14 3.40
C ASN A 14 1.88 -4.84 1.88
N CYS A 15 2.97 -4.34 1.30
CA CYS A 15 3.00 -3.97 -0.12
C CYS A 15 2.67 -5.15 -1.04
N ASP A 16 3.14 -6.36 -0.71
CA ASP A 16 2.92 -7.56 -1.53
C ASP A 16 1.46 -8.03 -1.45
N GLU A 17 0.88 -8.05 -0.25
CA GLU A 17 -0.55 -8.34 -0.04
C GLU A 17 -1.44 -7.32 -0.74
N CYS A 18 -1.07 -6.03 -0.70
CA CYS A 18 -1.78 -4.99 -1.43
C CYS A 18 -1.67 -5.19 -2.94
N VAL A 19 -0.49 -5.59 -3.45
CA VAL A 19 -0.31 -5.92 -4.88
C VAL A 19 -1.21 -7.07 -5.28
N ASP A 20 -1.24 -8.16 -4.51
CA ASP A 20 -2.02 -9.35 -4.82
C ASP A 20 -3.53 -9.07 -4.75
N ALA A 21 -3.98 -8.41 -3.68
CA ALA A 21 -5.38 -8.04 -3.47
C ALA A 21 -5.88 -7.11 -4.58
N LEU A 22 -5.11 -6.08 -4.94
CA LEU A 22 -5.55 -5.12 -5.96
C LEU A 22 -5.39 -5.66 -7.39
N SER A 23 -4.42 -6.54 -7.64
CA SER A 23 -4.29 -7.25 -8.91
C SER A 23 -5.46 -8.21 -9.12
N THR A 24 -5.89 -8.89 -8.06
CA THR A 24 -6.98 -9.89 -8.10
C THR A 24 -8.36 -9.22 -8.12
N HIS A 25 -8.57 -8.17 -7.31
CA HIS A 25 -9.90 -7.58 -7.10
C HIS A 25 -10.20 -6.34 -7.94
N SER A 26 -9.18 -5.61 -8.42
CA SER A 26 -9.40 -4.26 -8.99
C SER A 26 -8.94 -4.08 -10.43
N ASN A 27 -8.43 -5.12 -11.10
CA ASN A 27 -7.86 -5.03 -12.46
C ASN A 27 -6.78 -3.92 -12.58
N VAL A 28 -6.19 -3.54 -11.44
CA VAL A 28 -5.16 -2.50 -11.34
C VAL A 28 -3.85 -3.11 -11.80
N LYS A 29 -3.07 -2.35 -12.56
CA LYS A 29 -1.78 -2.85 -13.03
C LYS A 29 -0.85 -3.09 -11.83
N PRO A 30 -0.28 -4.30 -11.68
CA PRO A 30 0.56 -4.66 -10.55
C PRO A 30 1.81 -3.79 -10.40
N PHE A 31 2.25 -3.09 -11.46
CA PHE A 31 3.39 -2.16 -11.39
C PHE A 31 3.04 -0.80 -10.78
N VAL A 32 1.78 -0.38 -10.84
CA VAL A 32 1.35 0.95 -10.37
C VAL A 32 1.30 0.98 -8.83
N ILE A 33 0.95 -0.14 -8.21
CA ILE A 33 0.84 -0.27 -6.75
C ILE A 33 2.19 -0.03 -6.05
N PRO A 34 3.29 -0.72 -6.39
CA PRO A 34 4.60 -0.46 -5.77
C PRO A 34 5.14 0.92 -6.14
N ALA A 35 4.79 1.48 -7.32
CA ALA A 35 5.16 2.84 -7.68
C ALA A 35 4.52 3.87 -6.74
N VAL A 36 3.20 3.80 -6.55
CA VAL A 36 2.46 4.70 -5.66
C VAL A 36 2.81 4.44 -4.19
N TRP A 37 3.01 3.18 -3.79
CA TRP A 37 3.47 2.82 -2.44
C TRP A 37 4.83 3.43 -2.13
N ASN A 38 5.77 3.41 -3.08
CA ASN A 38 7.08 3.99 -2.90
C ASN A 38 7.04 5.53 -2.85
N GLU A 39 6.19 6.17 -3.66
CA GLU A 39 5.96 7.62 -3.54
C GLU A 39 5.34 7.98 -2.19
N LEU A 40 4.30 7.27 -1.76
CA LEU A 40 3.69 7.45 -0.45
C LEU A 40 4.68 7.24 0.69
N LYS A 41 5.55 6.23 0.61
CA LYS A 41 6.60 5.98 1.60
C LYS A 41 7.63 7.10 1.61
N LYS A 42 7.94 7.71 0.46
CA LYS A 42 8.86 8.87 0.38
C LYS A 42 8.25 10.14 0.94
N GLU A 43 6.97 10.41 0.65
CA GLU A 43 6.25 11.59 1.15
C GLU A 43 5.90 11.45 2.64
N ASN A 44 5.55 10.24 3.09
CA ASN A 44 5.01 9.97 4.42
C ASN A 44 5.91 9.03 5.24
N LYS A 45 7.23 9.25 5.22
CA LYS A 45 8.22 8.38 5.90
C LYS A 45 7.87 8.11 7.37
N SER A 46 7.44 9.12 8.11
CA SER A 46 7.08 8.98 9.52
C SER A 46 5.87 8.07 9.74
N PHE A 47 4.87 8.14 8.85
CA PHE A 47 3.71 7.25 8.89
C PHE A 47 4.13 5.81 8.61
N PHE A 48 4.87 5.57 7.51
CA PHE A 48 5.33 4.22 7.16
C PHE A 48 6.26 3.62 8.21
N THR A 49 7.11 4.43 8.85
CA THR A 49 7.98 3.95 9.95
C THR A 49 7.15 3.50 11.16
N ALA A 50 6.09 4.25 11.50
CA ALA A 50 5.19 3.86 12.59
C ALA A 50 4.31 2.66 12.20
N TYR A 51 3.88 2.60 10.94
CA TYR A 51 3.08 1.53 10.38
C TYR A 51 3.84 0.20 10.34
N GLU A 52 5.08 0.18 9.83
CA GLU A 52 5.94 -1.01 9.81
C GLU A 52 6.22 -1.51 11.24
N LYS A 53 6.42 -0.61 12.22
CA LYS A 53 6.56 -0.98 13.64
C LYS A 53 5.30 -1.55 14.28
N HIS A 54 4.12 -1.27 13.72
CA HIS A 54 2.85 -1.80 14.23
C HIS A 54 2.52 -3.18 13.64
N GLN A 55 3.29 -3.62 12.64
CA GLN A 55 3.17 -4.92 11.98
C GLN A 55 4.20 -5.96 12.50
N GLU A 56 5.12 -5.54 13.39
CA GLU A 56 5.99 -6.41 14.21
C GLU A 56 5.25 -6.98 15.43
#